data_AF-A0A940KIQ7-F1
#
_entry.id   AF-A0A940KIQ7-F1
#
_cell.length_a   1.000
_cell.length_b   1.000
_cell.length_c   1.000
_cell.angle_alpha   90.00
_cell.angle_beta   90.00
_cell.angle_gamma   90.00
#
_symmetry.space_group_name_H-M   'P 1'
#
loop_
_entity.id
_entity.type
_entity.pdbx_description
1 polymer ?
#
loop_
_entity_poly.entity_id
_entity_poly.type
_entity_poly.pdbx_seq_one_letter_code
_entity_poly.pdbx_strand_id
1 'polypeptide(L)'
;MNYQDDKYGTTRKWLLVIISALTVLPLAPLINRYIPPLVIGNWNLDLTVSIILAAVFTWIVLRLFRFLLIPAVALLVLVLLYNQLTNGYGFKRIMADYRTMVEQNWGRKGQKEIDLVLSPGIFEGPLTKTVKALQSKVNSQDSVVRNFAVEHSLDYFDEYHTKYGPIVRQLSLFKYINSRFKYVSDSERDEYFATARETIQNGMGGDCDDHSILMVSALKAIGGHCRMVLTEGHLYPELYVGDEKAFERMQQAIIHLFSDQAIENIFYHEQDGQYWINCDYTAKYPGGPYLSEKAFAIIDL
;
A
#
# COMPACT_ATOMS: atom_id res chain seq x y z
N MET A 1 -3.53 -8.99 64.42
CA MET A 1 -3.40 -8.54 63.02
C MET A 1 -3.76 -9.73 62.13
N ASN A 2 -4.95 -9.69 61.54
CA ASN A 2 -5.51 -10.82 60.80
C ASN A 2 -4.74 -11.06 59.50
N TYR A 3 -4.15 -12.26 59.39
CA TYR A 3 -3.84 -12.91 58.13
C TYR A 3 -5.18 -13.23 57.45
N GLN A 4 -5.72 -12.29 56.67
CA GLN A 4 -6.74 -12.64 55.69
C GLN A 4 -6.02 -13.29 54.51
N ASP A 5 -6.22 -14.60 54.38
CA ASP A 5 -5.92 -15.33 53.16
C ASP A 5 -6.51 -14.58 51.97
N ASP A 6 -5.62 -14.14 51.08
CA ASP A 6 -5.94 -13.46 49.83
C ASP A 6 -6.63 -14.46 48.90
N LYS A 7 -7.95 -14.64 49.09
CA LYS A 7 -8.81 -15.55 48.31
C LYS A 7 -8.76 -15.25 46.81
N TYR A 8 -8.36 -14.02 46.44
CA TYR A 8 -8.16 -13.57 45.07
C TYR A 8 -6.71 -13.66 44.59
N GLY A 9 -5.76 -14.00 45.46
CA GLY A 9 -4.34 -14.15 45.11
C GLY A 9 -4.10 -15.32 44.16
N THR A 10 -4.81 -16.44 44.35
CA THR A 10 -4.69 -17.62 43.48
C THR A 10 -5.29 -17.37 42.10
N THR A 11 -6.50 -16.81 42.02
CA THR A 11 -7.16 -16.49 40.75
C THR A 11 -6.41 -15.41 39.98
N ARG A 12 -5.89 -14.38 40.67
CA ARG A 12 -5.04 -13.35 40.08
C ARG A 12 -3.74 -13.94 39.53
N LYS A 13 -3.09 -14.87 40.23
CA LYS A 13 -1.88 -15.56 39.74
C LYS A 13 -2.17 -16.32 38.44
N TRP A 14 -3.27 -17.09 38.39
CA TRP A 14 -3.65 -17.81 37.19
C TRP A 14 -3.97 -16.89 36.01
N LEU A 15 -4.70 -15.79 36.26
CA LEU A 15 -4.98 -14.79 35.22
C LEU A 15 -3.70 -14.17 34.66
N LEU A 16 -2.74 -13.82 35.52
CA LEU A 16 -1.46 -13.27 35.08
C LEU A 16 -0.65 -14.27 34.25
N VAL A 17 -0.69 -15.57 34.57
CA VAL A 17 -0.03 -16.62 33.77
C VAL A 17 -0.69 -16.80 32.40
N ILE A 18 -2.02 -16.74 32.34
CA ILE A 18 -2.75 -16.82 31.06
C ILE A 18 -2.42 -15.61 30.20
N ILE A 19 -2.45 -14.41 30.78
CA ILE A 19 -2.11 -13.17 30.06
C ILE A 19 -0.64 -13.19 29.62
N SER A 20 0.28 -13.73 30.42
CA SER A 20 1.69 -13.85 30.04
C SER A 20 1.88 -14.79 28.86
N ALA A 21 1.22 -15.94 28.87
CA ALA A 21 1.25 -16.87 27.73
C ALA A 21 0.64 -16.24 26.48
N LEU A 22 -0.50 -15.57 26.61
CA LEU A 22 -1.24 -14.97 25.50
C LEU A 22 -0.55 -13.73 24.91
N THR A 23 0.30 -13.04 25.68
CA THR A 23 1.11 -11.92 25.19
C THR A 23 2.39 -12.37 24.50
N VAL A 24 3.02 -13.46 24.95
CA VAL A 24 4.23 -14.00 24.31
C VAL A 24 3.93 -14.50 22.90
N LEU A 25 2.77 -15.11 22.66
CA LEU A 25 2.38 -15.66 21.35
C LEU A 25 2.41 -14.63 20.20
N PRO A 26 1.78 -13.45 20.30
CA PRO A 26 1.88 -12.40 19.27
C PRO A 26 3.20 -11.62 19.33
N LEU A 27 3.82 -11.50 20.50
CA LEU A 27 5.04 -10.71 20.67
C LEU A 27 6.26 -11.39 20.06
N ALA A 28 6.36 -12.72 20.13
CA ALA A 28 7.51 -13.45 19.61
C ALA A 28 7.68 -13.29 18.08
N PRO A 29 6.65 -13.48 17.23
CA PRO A 29 6.75 -13.17 15.81
C PRO A 29 7.06 -11.70 15.50
N LEU A 30 6.55 -10.77 16.32
CA LEU A 30 6.79 -9.34 16.17
C LEU A 30 8.26 -8.98 16.43
N ILE A 31 8.86 -9.53 17.49
CA ILE A 31 10.30 -9.40 17.75
C ILE A 31 11.11 -10.07 16.65
N ASN A 32 10.67 -11.25 16.18
CA ASN A 32 11.38 -12.01 15.16
C ASN A 32 11.53 -11.26 13.83
N ARG A 33 10.63 -10.34 13.52
CA ARG A 33 10.71 -9.46 12.33
C ARG A 33 12.00 -8.64 12.30
N TYR A 34 12.53 -8.27 13.46
CA TYR A 34 13.72 -7.42 13.57
C TYR A 34 15.01 -8.20 13.80
N ILE A 35 14.93 -9.53 13.93
CA ILE A 35 16.10 -10.39 14.15
C ILE A 35 16.50 -11.02 12.81
N PRO A 36 17.77 -10.86 12.39
CA PRO A 36 18.26 -11.49 11.16
C PRO A 36 18.06 -13.01 11.22
N PRO A 37 17.76 -13.67 10.08
CA PRO A 37 17.63 -15.12 10.05
C PRO A 37 18.95 -15.77 10.47
N LEU A 38 18.93 -16.48 11.59
CA LEU A 38 20.07 -17.25 12.13
C LEU A 38 19.71 -18.72 12.08
N VAL A 39 20.13 -19.40 11.02
CA VAL A 39 19.90 -20.83 10.83
C VAL A 39 21.22 -21.56 11.05
N ILE A 40 21.28 -22.41 12.08
CA ILE A 40 22.41 -23.33 12.29
C ILE A 40 21.90 -24.76 12.09
N GLY A 41 22.26 -25.36 10.96
CA GLY A 41 21.74 -26.67 10.55
C GLY A 41 20.23 -26.62 10.34
N ASN A 42 19.46 -27.40 11.11
CA ASN A 42 17.99 -27.44 11.06
C ASN A 42 17.31 -26.58 12.15
N TRP A 43 18.08 -25.82 12.94
CA TRP A 43 17.54 -25.03 14.06
C TRP A 43 17.41 -23.56 13.70
N ASN A 44 16.20 -23.01 13.91
CA ASN A 44 15.89 -21.59 13.78
C ASN A 44 16.25 -20.89 15.10
N LEU A 45 17.48 -20.40 15.19
CA LEU A 45 17.94 -19.70 16.39
C LEU A 45 17.27 -18.34 16.54
N ASP A 46 16.95 -17.67 15.43
CA ASP A 46 16.20 -16.40 15.40
C ASP A 46 14.84 -16.52 16.09
N LEU A 47 14.08 -17.58 15.81
CA LEU A 47 12.78 -17.83 16.44
C LEU A 47 12.94 -18.12 17.94
N THR A 48 13.93 -18.94 18.30
CA THR A 48 14.18 -19.32 19.69
C THR A 48 14.59 -18.11 20.52
N VAL A 49 15.49 -17.27 19.98
CA VAL A 49 15.89 -15.99 20.58
C VAL A 49 14.70 -15.06 20.72
N SER A 50 13.83 -14.97 19.72
CA SER A 50 12.62 -14.13 19.76
C SER A 50 11.64 -14.55 20.85
N ILE A 51 11.43 -15.86 21.03
CA ILE A 51 10.56 -16.40 22.10
C ILE A 51 11.16 -16.09 23.47
N ILE A 52 12.47 -16.24 23.64
CA ILE A 52 13.16 -15.94 24.91
C ILE A 52 13.04 -14.44 25.21
N LEU A 53 13.33 -13.57 24.23
CA LEU A 53 13.21 -12.12 24.38
C LEU A 53 11.78 -11.70 24.71
N ALA A 54 10.78 -12.27 24.02
CA ALA A 54 9.37 -12.03 24.31
C ALA A 54 9.02 -12.45 25.75
N ALA A 55 9.46 -13.62 26.20
CA ALA A 55 9.21 -14.11 27.56
C ALA A 55 9.86 -13.21 28.62
N VAL A 56 11.12 -12.80 28.41
CA VAL A 56 11.83 -11.88 29.30
C VAL A 56 11.14 -10.52 29.36
N PHE A 57 10.80 -9.95 28.21
CA PHE A 57 10.10 -8.67 28.13
C PHE A 57 8.74 -8.73 28.85
N THR A 58 7.93 -9.74 28.55
CA THR A 58 6.63 -9.96 29.20
C THR A 58 6.80 -10.12 30.71
N TRP A 59 7.82 -10.86 31.18
CA TRP A 59 8.11 -11.00 32.60
C TRP A 59 8.47 -9.65 33.26
N ILE A 60 9.29 -8.81 32.61
CA ILE A 60 9.64 -7.47 33.10
C ILE A 60 8.39 -6.59 33.20
N VAL A 61 7.56 -6.56 32.14
CA VAL A 61 6.32 -5.76 32.10
C VAL A 61 5.36 -6.20 33.20
N LEU A 62 5.16 -7.51 33.39
CA LEU A 62 4.31 -8.05 34.45
C LEU A 62 4.84 -7.69 35.84
N ARG A 63 6.17 -7.72 36.03
CA ARG A 63 6.79 -7.35 37.30
C ARG A 63 6.61 -5.87 37.62
N LEU A 64 6.80 -4.99 36.63
CA LEU A 64 6.74 -3.54 36.79
C LEU A 64 5.30 -3.03 36.92
N PHE A 65 4.36 -3.61 36.14
CA PHE A 65 2.99 -3.11 35.99
C PHE A 65 1.91 -4.05 36.55
N ARG A 66 2.25 -4.97 37.47
CA ARG A 66 1.32 -5.98 38.04
C ARG A 66 -0.02 -5.44 38.57
N PHE A 67 -0.11 -4.15 38.89
CA PHE A 67 -1.33 -3.50 39.37
C PHE A 67 -2.15 -2.84 38.24
N LEU A 68 -1.52 -2.40 37.16
CA LEU A 68 -2.16 -1.72 36.02
C LEU A 68 -2.57 -2.67 34.89
N LEU A 69 -1.98 -3.87 34.85
CA LEU A 69 -2.10 -4.76 33.70
C LEU A 69 -3.52 -5.36 33.54
N ILE A 70 -4.14 -5.77 34.65
CA ILE A 70 -5.51 -6.32 34.64
C ILE A 70 -6.54 -5.29 34.15
N PRO A 71 -6.60 -4.05 34.69
CA PRO A 71 -7.54 -3.05 34.18
C PRO A 71 -7.24 -2.63 32.73
N ALA A 72 -5.96 -2.57 32.33
CA ALA A 72 -5.60 -2.27 30.94
C ALA A 72 -6.08 -3.33 29.94
N VAL A 73 -5.90 -4.62 30.27
CA VAL A 73 -6.39 -5.73 29.43
C VAL A 73 -7.92 -5.74 29.40
N ALA A 74 -8.59 -5.47 30.51
CA ALA A 74 -10.05 -5.37 30.55
C ALA A 74 -10.57 -4.23 29.66
N LEU A 75 -9.92 -3.06 29.71
CA LEU A 75 -10.24 -1.92 28.84
C LEU A 75 -10.03 -2.26 27.36
N LEU A 76 -8.91 -2.90 27.01
CA LEU A 76 -8.63 -3.34 25.64
C LEU A 76 -9.75 -4.26 25.12
N VAL A 77 -10.15 -5.27 25.90
CA VAL A 77 -11.22 -6.19 25.52
C VAL A 77 -12.55 -5.45 25.31
N LEU A 78 -12.88 -4.48 26.17
CA LEU A 78 -14.08 -3.67 26.03
C LEU A 78 -14.07 -2.82 24.73
N VAL A 79 -12.93 -2.20 24.41
CA VAL A 79 -12.78 -1.43 23.16
C VAL A 79 -12.93 -2.32 21.93
N LEU A 80 -12.35 -3.53 21.95
CA LEU A 80 -12.46 -4.47 20.83
C LEU A 80 -13.89 -5.00 20.66
N LEU A 81 -14.60 -5.26 21.75
CA LEU A 81 -16.02 -5.64 21.71
C LEU A 81 -16.88 -4.51 21.15
N TYR A 82 -16.64 -3.27 21.59
CA TYR A 82 -17.32 -2.09 21.05
C TYR A 82 -17.08 -1.94 19.54
N ASN A 83 -15.83 -2.02 19.11
CA ASN A 83 -15.45 -1.93 17.69
C ASN A 83 -16.02 -3.08 16.85
N GLN A 84 -16.19 -4.26 17.42
CA GLN A 84 -16.82 -5.38 16.70
C GLN A 84 -18.30 -5.13 16.42
N LEU A 85 -19.01 -4.40 17.29
CA LEU A 85 -20.41 -4.05 17.10
C LEU A 85 -20.59 -2.88 16.12
N THR A 86 -19.59 -2.00 15.99
CA THR A 86 -19.63 -0.80 15.14
C THR A 86 -18.92 -0.97 13.79
N ASN A 87 -18.66 -2.22 13.35
CA ASN A 87 -17.91 -2.56 12.12
C ASN A 87 -16.47 -1.98 12.04
N GLY A 88 -15.88 -1.62 13.18
CA GLY A 88 -14.50 -1.15 13.31
C GLY A 88 -13.45 -2.26 13.41
N TYR A 89 -12.28 -1.93 13.95
CA TYR A 89 -11.18 -2.87 14.16
C TYR A 89 -11.49 -3.82 15.34
N GLY A 90 -12.00 -5.00 15.02
CA GLY A 90 -12.38 -6.04 15.98
C GLY A 90 -11.55 -7.32 15.87
N PHE A 91 -11.94 -8.35 16.63
CA PHE A 91 -11.20 -9.62 16.77
C PHE A 91 -10.93 -10.34 15.45
N LYS A 92 -11.86 -10.28 14.48
CA LYS A 92 -11.69 -10.93 13.17
C LYS A 92 -10.51 -10.34 12.38
N ARG A 93 -10.31 -9.01 12.44
CA ARG A 93 -9.19 -8.33 11.77
C ARG A 93 -7.87 -8.60 12.48
N ILE A 94 -7.85 -8.55 13.81
CA ILE A 94 -6.67 -8.94 14.62
C ILE A 94 -6.19 -10.34 14.26
N MET A 95 -7.13 -11.29 14.15
CA MET A 95 -6.77 -12.67 13.81
C MET A 95 -6.23 -12.79 12.37
N ALA A 96 -6.78 -12.04 11.43
CA ALA A 96 -6.29 -11.97 10.06
C ALA A 96 -4.88 -11.35 9.99
N ASP A 97 -4.64 -10.26 10.71
CA ASP A 97 -3.35 -9.59 10.79
C ASP A 97 -2.29 -10.49 11.43
N TYR A 98 -2.64 -11.15 12.55
CA TYR A 98 -1.77 -12.14 13.20
C TYR A 98 -1.43 -13.30 12.26
N ARG A 99 -2.44 -13.86 11.59
CA ARG A 99 -2.24 -14.94 10.62
C ARG A 99 -1.29 -14.51 9.50
N THR A 100 -1.51 -13.32 8.93
CA THR A 100 -0.67 -12.75 7.89
C THR A 100 0.77 -12.57 8.38
N MET A 101 0.96 -12.03 9.59
CA MET A 101 2.28 -11.86 10.19
C MET A 101 3.01 -13.20 10.39
N VAL A 102 2.31 -14.24 10.87
CA VAL A 102 2.90 -15.57 11.06
C VAL A 102 3.20 -16.23 9.71
N GLU A 103 2.28 -16.18 8.75
CA GLU A 103 2.46 -16.75 7.41
C GLU A 103 3.61 -16.07 6.67
N GLN A 104 3.76 -14.75 6.79
CA GLN A 104 4.91 -14.03 6.22
C GLN A 104 6.23 -14.45 6.87
N ASN A 105 6.28 -14.56 8.19
CA ASN A 105 7.48 -14.99 8.91
C ASN A 105 7.83 -16.49 8.68
N TRP A 106 6.82 -17.36 8.47
CA TRP A 106 7.01 -18.82 8.44
C TRP A 106 7.00 -19.42 7.03
N GLY A 107 6.27 -18.82 6.09
CA GLY A 107 6.07 -19.32 4.72
C GLY A 107 7.21 -18.98 3.76
N ARG A 108 8.01 -17.94 4.04
CA ARG A 108 9.11 -17.46 3.19
C ARG A 108 10.48 -17.62 3.88
N LYS A 109 10.76 -18.82 4.39
CA LYS A 109 11.95 -19.14 5.23
C LYS A 109 13.30 -18.77 4.63
N GLY A 110 13.43 -18.74 3.30
CA GLY A 110 14.67 -18.38 2.58
C GLY A 110 14.75 -16.92 2.11
N GLN A 111 13.67 -16.15 2.26
CA GLN A 111 13.52 -14.75 1.82
C GLN A 111 13.06 -13.87 3.00
N LYS A 112 13.57 -14.15 4.21
CA LYS A 112 13.26 -13.35 5.40
C LYS A 112 14.03 -12.02 5.31
N GLU A 113 13.41 -11.02 4.69
CA GLU A 113 13.92 -9.65 4.68
C GLU A 113 13.71 -9.00 6.04
N ILE A 114 14.79 -8.41 6.55
CA ILE A 114 14.72 -7.56 7.74
C ILE A 114 14.08 -6.27 7.27
N ASP A 115 12.96 -5.88 7.86
CA ASP A 115 12.31 -4.62 7.55
C ASP A 115 13.17 -3.46 8.10
N LEU A 116 14.21 -3.07 7.36
CA LEU A 116 15.15 -1.99 7.73
C LEU A 116 14.52 -0.60 7.62
N VAL A 117 13.30 -0.50 7.08
CA VAL A 117 12.54 0.74 7.07
C VAL A 117 11.96 0.95 8.48
N LEU A 118 12.79 1.57 9.34
CA LEU A 118 12.39 2.16 10.62
C LEU A 118 11.36 3.27 10.37
N SER A 119 10.08 2.89 10.27
CA SER A 119 8.97 3.83 10.26
C SER A 119 8.08 3.56 11.48
N PRO A 120 7.78 4.57 12.33
CA PRO A 120 7.36 4.38 13.72
C PRO A 120 5.89 3.99 13.93
N GLY A 121 5.24 3.36 12.95
CA GLY A 121 3.81 2.97 13.04
C GLY A 121 3.64 1.55 13.58
N ILE A 122 3.63 1.36 14.90
CA ILE A 122 3.49 0.04 15.56
C ILE A 122 2.16 -0.68 15.22
N PHE A 123 1.18 0.02 14.64
CA PHE A 123 -0.19 -0.47 14.40
C PHE A 123 -0.67 -0.36 12.95
N GLU A 124 0.21 -0.08 11.98
CA GLU A 124 -0.19 0.04 10.58
C GLU A 124 -0.05 -1.31 9.86
N GLY A 125 -1.15 -1.79 9.27
CA GLY A 125 -1.13 -3.02 8.48
C GLY A 125 -0.21 -2.90 7.26
N PRO A 126 0.29 -4.01 6.69
CA PRO A 126 1.21 -4.01 5.54
C PRO A 126 0.69 -3.16 4.37
N LEU A 127 -0.60 -3.24 4.08
CA LEU A 127 -1.26 -2.46 3.03
C LEU A 127 -1.17 -0.95 3.28
N THR A 128 -1.43 -0.48 4.50
CA THR A 128 -1.36 0.95 4.85
C THR A 128 0.07 1.49 4.70
N LYS A 129 1.08 0.67 5.03
CA LYS A 129 2.49 1.02 4.84
C LYS A 129 2.83 1.20 3.36
N THR A 130 2.44 0.25 2.50
CA THR A 130 2.65 0.33 1.05
C THR A 130 1.94 1.56 0.45
N VAL A 131 0.68 1.80 0.81
CA VAL A 131 -0.07 2.96 0.35
C VAL A 131 0.65 4.26 0.71
N LYS A 132 1.10 4.42 1.96
CA LYS A 132 1.85 5.61 2.37
C LYS A 132 3.19 5.75 1.67
N ALA A 133 3.89 4.64 1.43
CA ALA A 133 5.15 4.65 0.70
C ALA A 133 4.95 5.15 -0.73
N LEU A 134 3.96 4.62 -1.45
CA LEU A 134 3.58 5.08 -2.80
C LEU A 134 3.18 6.56 -2.79
N GLN A 135 2.31 6.98 -1.88
CA GLN A 135 1.88 8.38 -1.75
C GLN A 135 3.06 9.32 -1.51
N SER A 136 4.05 8.91 -0.71
CA SER A 136 5.23 9.72 -0.42
C SER A 136 6.15 9.94 -1.63
N LYS A 137 6.05 9.10 -2.66
CA LYS A 137 6.86 9.17 -3.89
C LYS A 137 6.23 10.01 -4.98
N VAL A 138 4.93 10.28 -4.90
CA VAL A 138 4.21 11.15 -5.84
C VAL A 138 4.56 12.62 -5.53
N ASN A 139 5.27 13.27 -6.44
CA ASN A 139 5.65 14.68 -6.30
C ASN A 139 5.48 15.43 -7.63
N SER A 140 4.37 16.16 -7.75
CA SER A 140 4.06 17.00 -8.93
C SER A 140 4.72 18.38 -8.91
N GLN A 141 5.29 18.80 -7.78
CA GLN A 141 5.98 20.10 -7.62
C GLN A 141 7.47 20.01 -7.94
N ASP A 142 7.99 18.82 -8.20
CA ASP A 142 9.36 18.65 -8.66
C ASP A 142 9.56 19.33 -10.01
N SER A 143 10.59 20.18 -10.13
CA SER A 143 10.84 20.95 -11.35
C SER A 143 11.15 20.06 -12.56
N VAL A 144 11.80 18.91 -12.37
CA VAL A 144 12.09 17.97 -13.46
C VAL A 144 10.78 17.36 -13.97
N VAL A 145 9.93 16.92 -13.04
CA VAL A 145 8.62 16.31 -13.37
C VAL A 145 7.70 17.35 -14.01
N ARG A 146 7.64 18.57 -13.46
CA ARG A 146 6.81 19.65 -14.00
C ARG A 146 7.25 20.07 -15.40
N ASN A 147 8.54 20.25 -15.63
CA ASN A 147 9.06 20.63 -16.95
C ASN A 147 8.81 19.51 -17.97
N PHE A 148 9.10 18.25 -17.59
CA PHE A 148 8.81 17.07 -18.41
C PHE A 148 7.32 17.01 -18.78
N ALA A 149 6.42 17.20 -17.81
CA ALA A 149 4.99 17.13 -18.05
C ALA A 149 4.49 18.27 -18.95
N VAL A 150 5.01 19.49 -18.79
CA VAL A 150 4.69 20.62 -19.68
C VAL A 150 5.16 20.32 -21.09
N GLU A 151 6.43 19.99 -21.26
CA GLU A 151 7.07 19.75 -22.55
C GLU A 151 6.29 18.70 -23.34
N HIS A 152 6.09 17.52 -22.76
CA HIS A 152 5.45 16.41 -23.45
C HIS A 152 3.92 16.49 -23.55
N SER A 153 3.29 17.44 -22.84
CA SER A 153 1.87 17.77 -23.07
C SER A 153 1.63 18.57 -24.35
N LEU A 154 2.70 19.11 -24.96
CA LEU A 154 2.66 19.90 -26.18
C LEU A 154 3.06 19.11 -27.43
N ASP A 155 3.59 17.89 -27.28
CA ASP A 155 4.15 17.10 -28.39
C ASP A 155 3.10 16.63 -29.41
N TYR A 156 1.90 16.30 -28.93
CA TYR A 156 0.81 15.74 -29.73
C TYR A 156 -0.49 16.54 -29.60
N PHE A 157 -1.27 16.49 -30.68
CA PHE A 157 -2.69 16.88 -30.74
C PHE A 157 -2.99 18.37 -30.54
N ASP A 158 -1.97 19.24 -30.58
CA ASP A 158 -2.08 20.68 -30.34
C ASP A 158 -3.17 21.34 -31.20
N GLU A 159 -3.28 20.91 -32.46
CA GLU A 159 -4.28 21.36 -33.43
C GLU A 159 -5.73 21.12 -32.98
N TYR A 160 -5.96 20.16 -32.09
CA TYR A 160 -7.28 19.82 -31.55
C TYR A 160 -7.59 20.48 -30.21
N HIS A 161 -6.70 21.33 -29.70
CA HIS A 161 -6.91 22.05 -28.44
C HIS A 161 -8.17 22.92 -28.48
N THR A 162 -8.50 23.53 -29.62
CA THR A 162 -9.74 24.30 -29.79
C THR A 162 -11.00 23.44 -29.62
N LYS A 163 -10.95 22.15 -29.97
CA LYS A 163 -12.10 21.23 -29.93
C LYS A 163 -12.24 20.57 -28.55
N TYR A 164 -11.17 19.99 -28.01
CA TYR A 164 -11.22 19.21 -26.77
C TYR A 164 -10.66 19.96 -25.55
N GLY A 165 -10.05 21.13 -25.74
CA GLY A 165 -9.52 21.96 -24.67
C GLY A 165 -8.38 21.27 -23.91
N PRO A 166 -8.36 21.34 -22.56
CA PRO A 166 -7.25 20.86 -21.75
C PRO A 166 -7.07 19.33 -21.80
N ILE A 167 -8.10 18.58 -22.19
CA ILE A 167 -8.04 17.12 -22.38
C ILE A 167 -6.88 16.74 -23.30
N VAL A 168 -6.64 17.55 -24.34
CA VAL A 168 -5.55 17.33 -25.31
C VAL A 168 -4.19 17.24 -24.62
N ARG A 169 -3.92 18.08 -23.62
CA ARG A 169 -2.64 18.11 -22.89
C ARG A 169 -2.43 16.85 -22.08
N GLN A 170 -3.49 16.35 -21.43
CA GLN A 170 -3.45 15.11 -20.66
C GLN A 170 -3.24 13.90 -21.57
N LEU A 171 -3.95 13.85 -22.70
CA LEU A 171 -3.85 12.77 -23.69
C LEU A 171 -2.49 12.77 -24.41
N SER A 172 -1.95 13.95 -24.71
CA SER A 172 -0.62 14.11 -25.31
C SER A 172 0.47 13.59 -24.38
N LEU A 173 0.44 13.99 -23.11
CA LEU A 173 1.37 13.52 -22.09
C LEU A 173 1.27 12.00 -21.86
N PHE A 174 0.04 11.48 -21.77
CA PHE A 174 -0.20 10.04 -21.70
C PHE A 174 0.44 9.31 -22.88
N LYS A 175 0.20 9.77 -24.11
CA LYS A 175 0.75 9.16 -25.34
C LYS A 175 2.27 9.15 -25.29
N TYR A 176 2.89 10.24 -24.85
CA TYR A 176 4.34 10.31 -24.71
C TYR A 176 4.88 9.27 -23.72
N ILE A 177 4.32 9.23 -22.50
CA ILE A 177 4.77 8.31 -21.44
C ILE A 177 4.57 6.86 -21.90
N ASN A 178 3.35 6.49 -22.29
CA ASN A 178 3.02 5.09 -22.62
C ASN A 178 3.70 4.59 -23.90
N SER A 179 4.07 5.47 -24.83
CA SER A 179 4.83 5.06 -26.03
C SER A 179 6.30 4.80 -25.73
N ARG A 180 6.87 5.42 -24.69
CA ARG A 180 8.31 5.37 -24.39
C ARG A 180 8.67 4.60 -23.12
N PHE A 181 7.71 4.32 -22.24
CA PHE A 181 7.94 3.55 -21.04
C PHE A 181 8.41 2.14 -21.38
N LYS A 182 9.45 1.69 -20.69
CA LYS A 182 10.08 0.37 -20.87
C LYS A 182 9.99 -0.38 -19.56
N TYR A 183 9.19 -1.44 -19.54
CA TYR A 183 9.02 -2.25 -18.35
C TYR A 183 10.33 -2.95 -17.97
N VAL A 184 10.77 -2.75 -16.74
CA VAL A 184 11.95 -3.35 -16.12
C VAL A 184 11.51 -3.82 -14.74
N SER A 185 11.44 -5.14 -14.53
CA SER A 185 11.10 -5.69 -13.23
C SER A 185 12.16 -5.37 -12.18
N ASP A 186 11.69 -5.06 -10.98
CA ASP A 186 12.54 -4.99 -9.80
C ASP A 186 13.27 -6.31 -9.53
N SER A 187 14.38 -6.20 -8.79
CA SER A 187 15.10 -7.39 -8.32
C SER A 187 14.21 -8.18 -7.35
N GLU A 188 14.25 -9.52 -7.40
CA GLU A 188 13.36 -10.41 -6.63
C GLU A 188 13.34 -10.21 -5.09
N ARG A 189 14.15 -9.29 -4.55
CA ARG A 189 14.45 -9.14 -3.12
C ARG A 189 14.10 -7.79 -2.51
N ASP A 190 13.80 -6.77 -3.29
CA ASP A 190 13.49 -5.45 -2.75
C ASP A 190 12.51 -4.76 -3.69
N GLU A 191 11.35 -4.42 -3.15
CA GLU A 191 10.40 -3.52 -3.80
C GLU A 191 10.89 -2.09 -3.63
N TYR A 192 11.24 -1.44 -4.73
CA TYR A 192 11.78 -0.09 -4.76
C TYR A 192 10.87 0.86 -5.54
N PHE A 193 10.10 1.67 -4.83
CA PHE A 193 9.32 2.74 -5.44
C PHE A 193 10.21 3.90 -5.90
N ALA A 194 10.47 4.03 -7.20
CA ALA A 194 11.18 5.18 -7.74
C ALA A 194 10.26 6.41 -7.79
N THR A 195 10.86 7.59 -7.61
CA THR A 195 10.16 8.85 -7.87
C THR A 195 10.04 9.08 -9.38
N ALA A 196 9.05 9.86 -9.79
CA ALA A 196 8.90 10.25 -11.20
C ALA A 196 10.18 10.88 -11.79
N ARG A 197 10.94 11.64 -10.98
CA ARG A 197 12.25 12.19 -11.38
C ARG A 197 13.24 11.09 -11.74
N GLU A 198 13.35 10.05 -10.91
CA GLU A 198 14.27 8.93 -11.13
C GLU A 198 13.90 8.17 -12.40
N THR A 199 12.62 7.84 -12.60
CA THR A 199 12.14 7.19 -13.83
C THR A 199 12.45 8.01 -15.08
N ILE A 200 12.27 9.33 -15.03
CA ILE A 200 12.63 10.25 -16.14
C ILE A 200 14.15 10.21 -16.40
N GLN A 201 14.97 10.31 -15.35
CA GLN A 201 16.43 10.30 -15.46
C GLN A 201 16.99 8.95 -15.93
N ASN A 202 16.31 7.86 -15.60
CA ASN A 202 16.65 6.49 -16.03
C ASN A 202 16.17 6.17 -17.45
N GLY A 203 15.66 7.16 -18.19
CA GLY A 203 15.26 6.97 -19.58
C GLY A 203 13.94 6.23 -19.76
N MET A 204 12.99 6.46 -18.84
CA MET A 204 11.63 5.89 -18.86
C MET A 204 11.57 4.38 -18.57
N GLY A 205 12.55 3.85 -17.85
CA GLY A 205 12.58 2.46 -17.39
C GLY A 205 12.10 2.32 -15.95
N GLY A 206 11.31 1.28 -15.68
CA GLY A 206 10.79 0.94 -14.36
C GLY A 206 9.71 -0.15 -14.45
N ASP A 207 9.10 -0.52 -13.33
CA ASP A 207 8.01 -1.48 -13.25
C ASP A 207 6.62 -0.80 -13.17
N CYS A 208 5.62 -1.48 -12.60
CA CYS A 208 4.22 -1.03 -12.62
C CYS A 208 3.97 0.18 -11.72
N ASP A 209 4.67 0.23 -10.60
CA ASP A 209 4.59 1.25 -9.58
C ASP A 209 5.39 2.47 -9.97
N ASP A 210 6.57 2.30 -10.54
CA ASP A 210 7.33 3.39 -11.17
C ASP A 210 6.52 4.08 -12.27
N HIS A 211 5.87 3.31 -13.15
CA HIS A 211 4.99 3.86 -14.18
C HIS A 211 3.83 4.64 -13.56
N SER A 212 3.16 4.05 -12.55
CA SER A 212 2.02 4.67 -11.88
C SER A 212 2.42 5.98 -11.21
N ILE A 213 3.54 6.01 -10.50
CA ILE A 213 4.08 7.20 -9.83
C ILE A 213 4.45 8.27 -10.86
N LEU A 214 5.11 7.89 -11.95
CA LEU A 214 5.46 8.79 -13.05
C LEU A 214 4.20 9.41 -13.68
N MET A 215 3.27 8.58 -14.12
CA MET A 215 2.04 9.00 -14.81
C MET A 215 1.23 9.95 -13.94
N VAL A 216 0.98 9.58 -12.68
CA VAL A 216 0.21 10.42 -11.77
C VAL A 216 0.94 11.73 -11.45
N SER A 217 2.24 11.68 -11.13
CA SER A 217 2.99 12.89 -10.80
C SER A 217 3.02 13.87 -11.97
N ALA A 218 3.20 13.37 -13.20
CA ALA A 218 3.25 14.17 -14.40
C ALA A 218 1.87 14.76 -14.76
N LEU A 219 0.79 13.95 -14.73
CA LEU A 219 -0.56 14.45 -14.97
C LEU A 219 -0.98 15.49 -13.92
N LYS A 220 -0.69 15.24 -12.63
CA LYS A 220 -0.94 16.23 -11.56
C LYS A 220 -0.17 17.52 -11.77
N ALA A 221 1.05 17.46 -12.33
CA ALA A 221 1.85 18.65 -12.59
C ALA A 221 1.25 19.56 -13.67
N ILE A 222 0.36 19.07 -14.54
CA ILE A 222 -0.40 19.86 -15.52
C ILE A 222 -1.88 20.08 -15.13
N GLY A 223 -2.24 19.79 -13.87
CA GLY A 223 -3.59 19.99 -13.34
C GLY A 223 -4.57 18.83 -13.58
N GLY A 224 -4.07 17.64 -13.96
CA GLY A 224 -4.86 16.41 -13.96
C GLY A 224 -5.15 15.92 -12.54
N HIS A 225 -6.34 15.39 -12.33
CA HIS A 225 -6.72 14.72 -11.08
C HIS A 225 -6.57 13.21 -11.27
N CYS A 226 -5.73 12.56 -10.47
CA CYS A 226 -5.42 11.15 -10.66
C CYS A 226 -5.42 10.40 -9.32
N ARG A 227 -5.63 9.10 -9.39
CA ARG A 227 -5.49 8.15 -8.28
C ARG A 227 -4.70 6.92 -8.75
N MET A 228 -4.28 6.07 -7.82
CA MET A 228 -3.69 4.77 -8.16
C MET A 228 -4.56 3.65 -7.62
N VAL A 229 -4.68 2.54 -8.35
CA VAL A 229 -5.44 1.37 -7.93
C VAL A 229 -4.50 0.20 -7.74
N LEU A 230 -4.44 -0.31 -6.52
CA LEU A 230 -3.63 -1.45 -6.15
C LEU A 230 -4.46 -2.73 -6.26
N THR A 231 -3.98 -3.68 -7.06
CA THR A 231 -4.59 -5.00 -7.28
C THR A 231 -3.62 -6.12 -6.86
N GLU A 232 -4.00 -7.39 -7.11
CA GLU A 232 -3.13 -8.54 -6.86
C GLU A 232 -1.91 -8.53 -7.77
N GLY A 233 -0.80 -8.00 -7.24
CA GLY A 233 0.51 -7.98 -7.92
C GLY A 233 0.63 -6.93 -9.02
N HIS A 234 -0.23 -5.90 -9.03
CA HIS A 234 -0.16 -4.82 -10.03
C HIS A 234 -0.72 -3.51 -9.48
N LEU A 235 -0.05 -2.41 -9.82
CA LEU A 235 -0.49 -1.04 -9.55
C LEU A 235 -0.69 -0.33 -10.88
N TYR A 236 -1.81 0.37 -11.04
CA TYR A 236 -2.05 1.19 -12.23
C TYR A 236 -2.64 2.56 -11.87
N PRO A 237 -2.38 3.60 -12.70
CA PRO A 237 -2.91 4.93 -12.51
C PRO A 237 -4.28 5.09 -13.18
N GLU A 238 -5.14 5.92 -12.59
CA GLU A 238 -6.40 6.35 -13.19
C GLU A 238 -6.51 7.87 -13.23
N LEU A 239 -7.06 8.38 -14.33
CA LEU A 239 -7.32 9.80 -14.56
C LEU A 239 -8.80 10.09 -14.32
N TYR A 240 -9.10 11.03 -13.45
CA TYR A 240 -10.44 11.57 -13.23
C TYR A 240 -10.89 12.38 -14.45
N VAL A 241 -12.08 12.08 -14.95
CA VAL A 241 -12.65 12.75 -16.12
C VAL A 241 -13.77 13.71 -15.73
N GLY A 242 -14.55 13.38 -14.70
CA GLY A 242 -15.72 14.17 -14.29
C GLY A 242 -17.00 13.36 -14.29
N ASP A 243 -18.08 14.00 -14.73
CA ASP A 243 -19.42 13.40 -14.88
C ASP A 243 -19.57 12.65 -16.22
N GLU A 244 -20.74 12.04 -16.43
CA GLU A 244 -21.06 11.25 -17.63
C GLU A 244 -20.84 12.05 -18.92
N LYS A 245 -21.22 13.33 -18.93
CA LYS A 245 -21.05 14.20 -20.10
C LYS A 245 -19.58 14.50 -20.39
N ALA A 246 -18.77 14.75 -19.36
CA ALA A 246 -17.33 14.90 -19.52
C ALA A 246 -16.70 13.60 -20.02
N PHE A 247 -17.20 12.46 -19.54
CA PHE A 247 -16.76 11.13 -19.96
C PHE A 247 -17.06 10.84 -21.43
N GLU A 248 -18.27 11.11 -21.93
CA GLU A 248 -18.60 10.99 -23.35
C GLU A 248 -17.67 11.85 -24.22
N ARG A 249 -17.39 13.09 -23.79
CA ARG A 249 -16.46 13.98 -24.51
C ARG A 249 -15.04 13.42 -24.51
N MET A 250 -14.60 12.84 -23.40
CA MET A 250 -13.29 12.19 -23.29
C MET A 250 -13.20 10.96 -24.19
N GLN A 251 -14.22 10.11 -24.24
CA GLN A 251 -14.27 8.97 -25.16
C GLN A 251 -14.17 9.42 -26.63
N GLN A 252 -14.92 10.45 -27.02
CA GLN A 252 -14.83 11.02 -28.36
C GLN A 252 -13.43 11.60 -28.66
N ALA A 253 -12.76 12.17 -27.67
CA ALA A 253 -11.38 12.64 -27.82
C ALA A 253 -10.41 11.46 -28.02
N ILE A 254 -10.53 10.41 -27.20
CA ILE A 254 -9.67 9.22 -27.28
C ILE A 254 -9.83 8.53 -28.64
N ILE A 255 -11.07 8.24 -29.06
CA ILE A 255 -11.34 7.56 -30.34
C ILE A 255 -10.79 8.36 -31.53
N HIS A 256 -10.91 9.68 -31.48
CA HIS A 256 -10.44 10.54 -32.58
C HIS A 256 -8.91 10.68 -32.59
N LEU A 257 -8.30 10.98 -31.45
CA LEU A 257 -6.87 11.31 -31.32
C LEU A 257 -5.97 10.06 -31.35
N PHE A 258 -6.49 8.91 -30.94
CA PHE A 258 -5.80 7.61 -30.98
C PHE A 258 -6.38 6.70 -32.06
N SER A 259 -6.87 7.28 -33.15
CA SER A 259 -7.47 6.54 -34.29
C SER A 259 -6.49 5.60 -35.00
N ASP A 260 -5.18 5.76 -34.76
CA ASP A 260 -4.13 4.83 -35.18
C ASP A 260 -4.09 3.53 -34.37
N GLN A 261 -4.80 3.47 -33.23
CA GLN A 261 -4.87 2.32 -32.35
C GLN A 261 -6.18 1.54 -32.59
N ALA A 262 -6.13 0.22 -32.50
CA ALA A 262 -7.31 -0.63 -32.57
C ALA A 262 -8.08 -0.59 -31.25
N ILE A 263 -8.90 0.44 -31.07
CA ILE A 263 -9.71 0.64 -29.85
C ILE A 263 -11.00 -0.17 -29.97
N GLU A 264 -11.07 -1.30 -29.25
CA GLU A 264 -12.29 -2.10 -29.16
C GLU A 264 -13.24 -1.58 -28.08
N ASN A 265 -12.69 -1.25 -26.90
CA ASN A 265 -13.42 -0.75 -25.74
C ASN A 265 -12.55 0.25 -24.96
N ILE A 266 -13.20 1.17 -24.24
CA ILE A 266 -12.58 2.10 -23.31
C ILE A 266 -12.99 1.66 -21.89
N PHE A 267 -12.03 1.16 -21.12
CA PHE A 267 -12.22 0.73 -19.74
C PHE A 267 -12.14 1.92 -18.78
N TYR A 268 -13.07 1.96 -17.84
CA TYR A 268 -13.19 3.01 -16.83
C TYR A 268 -13.81 2.47 -15.55
N HIS A 269 -13.69 3.21 -14.46
CA HIS A 269 -14.43 3.01 -13.23
C HIS A 269 -15.43 4.15 -13.01
N GLU A 270 -16.66 3.77 -12.69
CA GLU A 270 -17.69 4.68 -12.22
C GLU A 270 -17.83 4.55 -10.70
N GLN A 271 -17.76 5.67 -9.99
CA GLN A 271 -17.96 5.73 -8.55
C GLN A 271 -18.75 6.99 -8.20
N ASP A 272 -19.97 6.83 -7.66
CA ASP A 272 -20.82 7.96 -7.24
C ASP A 272 -21.04 9.03 -8.33
N GLY A 273 -21.19 8.60 -9.59
CA GLY A 273 -21.37 9.49 -10.76
C GLY A 273 -20.07 10.14 -11.25
N GLN A 274 -18.92 9.72 -10.73
CA GLN A 274 -17.59 10.13 -11.17
C GLN A 274 -16.94 9.05 -12.04
N TYR A 275 -16.34 9.49 -13.15
CA TYR A 275 -15.72 8.60 -14.13
C TYR A 275 -14.19 8.73 -14.08
N TRP A 276 -13.53 7.57 -14.03
CA TRP A 276 -12.08 7.43 -13.93
C TRP A 276 -11.58 6.51 -15.05
N ILE A 277 -10.65 6.99 -15.87
CA ILE A 277 -10.12 6.22 -17.01
C ILE A 277 -8.80 5.56 -16.62
N ASN A 278 -8.66 4.29 -17.01
CA ASN A 278 -7.42 3.55 -16.84
C ASN A 278 -6.27 4.16 -17.67
N CYS A 279 -5.14 4.43 -17.04
CA CYS A 279 -3.94 4.96 -17.69
C CYS A 279 -2.73 4.01 -17.62
N ASP A 280 -2.95 2.71 -17.43
CA ASP A 280 -1.92 1.68 -17.35
C ASP A 280 -0.96 1.64 -18.57
N TYR A 281 0.31 1.27 -18.35
CA TYR A 281 1.36 1.18 -19.38
C TYR A 281 1.10 0.08 -20.42
N THR A 282 0.23 -0.86 -20.09
CA THR A 282 -0.08 -2.04 -20.91
C THR A 282 -0.85 -1.69 -22.18
N ALA A 283 -1.48 -0.51 -22.25
CA ALA A 283 -2.13 0.00 -23.44
C ALA A 283 -1.48 1.29 -23.97
N LYS A 284 -1.53 1.46 -25.29
CA LYS A 284 -1.02 2.66 -25.99
C LYS A 284 -2.09 3.75 -26.15
N TYR A 285 -3.30 3.51 -25.66
CA TYR A 285 -4.40 4.46 -25.60
C TYR A 285 -5.01 4.45 -24.18
N PRO A 286 -5.60 5.56 -23.70
CA PRO A 286 -6.25 5.59 -22.39
C PRO A 286 -7.52 4.74 -22.39
N GLY A 287 -7.78 4.08 -21.26
CA GLY A 287 -8.88 3.13 -21.11
C GLY A 287 -8.55 1.76 -21.69
N GLY A 288 -7.31 1.32 -21.58
CA GLY A 288 -6.91 -0.05 -21.89
C GLY A 288 -7.49 -1.08 -20.92
N PRO A 289 -7.46 -2.38 -21.28
CA PRO A 289 -7.98 -3.45 -20.43
C PRO A 289 -7.24 -3.52 -19.09
N TYR A 290 -7.96 -3.93 -18.03
CA TYR A 290 -7.35 -4.16 -16.71
C TYR A 290 -6.57 -5.49 -16.70
N LEU A 291 -5.42 -5.51 -16.03
CA LEU A 291 -4.63 -6.74 -15.86
C LEU A 291 -5.24 -7.69 -14.83
N SER A 292 -5.94 -7.16 -13.83
CA SER A 292 -6.55 -7.92 -12.75
C SER A 292 -7.91 -7.35 -12.37
N GLU A 293 -8.90 -8.22 -12.16
CA GLU A 293 -10.26 -7.84 -11.79
C GLU A 293 -10.42 -7.49 -10.29
N LYS A 294 -9.45 -7.87 -9.45
CA LYS A 294 -9.56 -7.70 -7.98
C LYS A 294 -8.73 -6.53 -7.47
N ALA A 295 -9.40 -5.41 -7.19
CA ALA A 295 -8.81 -4.27 -6.50
C ALA A 295 -8.77 -4.47 -4.98
N PHE A 296 -7.61 -4.22 -4.37
CA PHE A 296 -7.39 -4.27 -2.93
C PHE A 296 -7.45 -2.91 -2.25
N ALA A 297 -7.01 -1.84 -2.95
CA ALA A 297 -7.07 -0.49 -2.43
C ALA A 297 -7.14 0.54 -3.56
N ILE A 298 -7.86 1.63 -3.30
CA ILE A 298 -7.82 2.86 -4.10
C ILE A 298 -6.98 3.86 -3.30
N ILE A 299 -5.97 4.43 -3.95
CA ILE A 299 -5.03 5.38 -3.37
C ILE A 299 -5.35 6.76 -3.93
N ASP A 300 -6.07 7.56 -3.15
CA ASP A 300 -6.31 8.96 -3.45
C ASP A 300 -5.06 9.80 -3.12
N LEU A 301 -4.77 10.80 -3.96
CA LEU A 301 -3.53 11.56 -3.97
C LEU A 301 -3.73 13.06 -3.92
#